data_AF-A0A1F6VEQ3-F1
#
_entry.id   AF-A0A1F6VEQ3-F1
#
_cell.length_a   1.000
_cell.length_b   1.000
_cell.length_c   1.000
_cell.angle_alpha   90.00
_cell.angle_beta   90.00
_cell.angle_gamma   90.00
#
_symmetry.space_group_name_H-M   'P 1'
#
loop_
_entity.id
_entity.type
_entity.pdbx_description
1 polymer ?
#
loop_
_entity_poly.entity_id
_entity_poly.type
_entity_poly.pdbx_seq_one_letter_code
_entity_poly.pdbx_strand_id
1 'polypeptide(L)' 'MSQSQYLKMLEREINRINKKIDLKILQGEGYRREARDHKLLLRKVRYHTRRGLVNRLVTLFFRTPIHA' A
#
# COMPACT_ATOMS: atom_id res chain seq x y z
N MET A 1 14.95 4.26 -15.65
CA MET A 1 14.26 3.94 -14.38
C MET A 1 14.55 2.48 -14.04
N SER A 2 15.27 2.22 -12.95
CA SER A 2 15.46 0.85 -12.44
C SER A 2 14.19 0.36 -11.73
N GLN A 3 13.96 -0.96 -11.68
CA GLN A 3 12.85 -1.58 -10.94
C GLN A 3 12.83 -1.12 -9.47
N SER A 4 14.01 -0.88 -8.88
CA SER A 4 14.13 -0.34 -7.51
C SER A 4 13.62 1.10 -7.39
N GLN A 5 13.88 1.95 -8.39
CA GLN A 5 13.39 3.33 -8.42
C GLN A 5 11.87 3.37 -8.58
N TYR A 6 11.31 2.48 -9.40
CA TYR A 6 9.87 2.34 -9.57
C TYR A 6 9.17 1.92 -8.27
N LEU A 7 9.72 0.93 -7.56
CA LEU A 7 9.19 0.50 -6.25
C LEU A 7 9.28 1.62 -5.21
N LYS A 8 10.41 2.35 -5.16
CA LYS A 8 10.58 3.50 -4.27
C LYS A 8 9.59 4.63 -4.57
N MET A 9 9.24 4.83 -5.84
CA MET A 9 8.22 5.79 -6.23
C MET A 9 6.82 5.35 -5.77
N LEU A 10 6.48 4.08 -5.95
CA LEU A 10 5.20 3.51 -5.48
C LEU A 10 5.07 3.60 -3.95
N GLU A 11 6.15 3.32 -3.22
CA GLU A 11 6.18 3.41 -1.76
C GLU A 11 5.92 4.84 -1.27
N ARG A 12 6.52 5.85 -1.91
CA ARG A 12 6.26 7.26 -1.61
C ARG A 12 4.80 7.64 -1.84
N GLU A 13 4.21 7.13 -2.91
CA GLU A 13 2.81 7.42 -3.25
C GLU A 13 1.83 6.74 -2.29
N ILE A 14 2.11 5.50 -1.89
CA ILE A 14 1.36 4.79 -0.84
C ILE A 14 1.40 5.58 0.47
N ASN A 15 2.59 6.03 0.89
CA ASN A 15 2.74 6.82 2.11
C ASN A 15 2.01 8.18 2.05
N ARG A 16 1.97 8.82 0.88
CA ARG A 16 1.20 10.05 0.67
C ARG A 16 -0.30 9.80 0.84
N ILE A 17 -0.82 8.72 0.27
CA ILE A 17 -2.24 8.36 0.39
C ILE A 17 -2.60 8.01 1.84
N ASN A 18 -1.75 7.29 2.56
CA ASN A 18 -1.98 6.99 3.97
C ASN A 18 -2.13 8.25 4.81
N LYS A 19 -1.21 9.21 4.67
CA LYS A 19 -1.33 10.51 5.37
C LYS A 19 -2.63 11.23 5.06
N LYS A 20 -3.12 11.14 3.82
CA LYS A 20 -4.39 11.74 3.42
C LYS A 20 -5.59 11.01 4.04
N ILE A 21 -5.55 9.69 4.09
CA ILE A 21 -6.57 8.87 4.77
C ILE A 21 -6.60 9.22 6.25
N ASP A 22 -5.44 9.29 6.91
CA ASP A 22 -5.35 9.62 8.33
C ASP A 22 -5.96 10.99 8.64
N LEU A 23 -5.63 12.01 7.83
CA LEU A 23 -6.23 13.34 7.97
C LEU A 23 -7.75 13.30 7.80
N LYS A 24 -8.26 12.55 6.82
CA LYS A 24 -9.70 12.40 6.60
C LYS A 24 -10.38 11.66 7.75
N ILE A 25 -9.74 10.65 8.33
CA ILE A 25 -10.25 9.95 9.51
C ILE A 25 -10.36 10.91 10.68
N LEU A 26 -9.32 11.72 10.93
CA LEU A 26 -9.33 12.73 12.01
C LEU A 26 -10.43 13.79 11.81
N GLN A 27 -10.73 14.15 10.56
CA GLN A 27 -11.78 15.11 10.21
C GLN A 27 -13.19 14.48 10.17
N GLY A 28 -13.31 13.16 10.31
CA GLY A 28 -14.58 12.44 10.13
C GLY A 28 -15.07 12.40 8.68
N GLU A 29 -14.19 12.66 7.71
CA GLU A 29 -14.52 12.67 6.29
C GLU A 29 -14.42 11.28 5.65
N GLY A 30 -15.18 11.09 4.57
CA GLY A 30 -15.10 9.90 3.74
C GLY A 30 -13.77 9.78 2.98
N TYR A 31 -13.06 8.68 3.19
CA TYR A 31 -11.78 8.34 2.53
C TYR A 31 -11.88 7.17 1.53
N ARG A 32 -13.10 6.80 1.11
CA ARG A 32 -13.36 5.64 0.23
C ARG A 32 -12.58 5.70 -1.09
N ARG A 33 -12.39 6.89 -1.65
CA ARG A 33 -11.65 7.10 -2.89
C ARG A 33 -10.16 6.80 -2.68
N GLU A 34 -9.57 7.41 -1.66
CA GLU A 34 -8.18 7.21 -1.28
C GLU A 34 -7.87 5.73 -0.96
N ALA A 35 -8.77 5.05 -0.25
CA ALA A 35 -8.63 3.63 0.05
C ALA A 35 -8.63 2.74 -1.22
N ARG A 36 -9.45 3.09 -2.23
CA ARG A 36 -9.47 2.39 -3.52
C ARG A 36 -8.16 2.58 -4.27
N ASP A 37 -7.64 3.80 -4.30
CA ASP A 37 -6.37 4.13 -4.96
C ASP A 37 -5.18 3.45 -4.25
N HIS A 38 -5.17 3.45 -2.92
CA HIS A 38 -4.20 2.72 -2.11
C HIS A 38 -4.19 1.22 -2.45
N LYS A 39 -5.36 0.59 -2.54
CA LYS A 39 -5.51 -0.83 -2.90
C LYS A 39 -5.00 -1.13 -4.32
N LEU A 40 -5.18 -0.21 -5.27
CA LEU A 40 -4.66 -0.35 -6.62
C LEU A 40 -3.13 -0.29 -6.66
N LEU A 41 -2.51 0.63 -5.89
CA LEU A 41 -1.05 0.73 -5.80
C LEU A 41 -0.44 -0.52 -5.15
N LEU A 42 -1.05 -1.06 -4.10
CA LEU A 42 -0.60 -2.31 -3.48
C LEU A 42 -0.63 -3.49 -4.45
N ARG A 43 -1.64 -3.57 -5.32
CA ARG A 43 -1.69 -4.58 -6.40
C ARG A 43 -0.55 -4.42 -7.39
N LYS A 44 -0.23 -3.17 -7.79
CA LYS A 44 0.89 -2.87 -8.68
C LYS A 44 2.23 -3.25 -8.08
N VAL A 45 2.46 -2.92 -6.80
CA VAL A 45 3.64 -3.37 -6.04
C VAL A 45 3.71 -4.89 -6.06
N ARG A 46 2.63 -5.57 -5.65
CA ARG A 46 2.61 -7.04 -5.59
C ARG A 46 2.94 -7.70 -6.93
N TYR A 47 2.46 -7.16 -8.05
CA TYR A 47 2.77 -7.66 -9.38
C TYR A 47 4.27 -7.53 -9.72
N HIS A 48 4.87 -6.37 -9.41
CA HIS A 48 6.27 -6.08 -9.72
C HIS A 48 7.27 -6.69 -8.73
N THR A 49 6.80 -7.21 -7.59
CA THR A 49 7.66 -7.81 -6.55
C THR A 49 7.47 -9.33 -6.39
N ARG A 50 6.75 -10.01 -7.29
CA ARG A 50 6.56 -11.49 -7.32
C ARG A 50 7.82 -12.33 -7.65
N ARG A 51 9.02 -11.87 -7.27
CA ARG A 51 10.24 -12.70 -7.21
C ARG A 51 10.81 -12.64 -5.79
N GLY A 52 10.29 -13.47 -4.90
CA GLY A 52 10.97 -13.91 -3.66
C GLY A 52 10.83 -13.06 -2.37
N LEU A 53 10.92 -11.73 -2.43
CA LEU A 53 11.22 -10.95 -1.20
C LEU A 53 10.01 -10.47 -0.37
N VAL A 54 8.79 -10.48 -0.92
CA VAL A 54 7.63 -9.82 -0.30
C VAL A 54 6.80 -10.69 0.65
N ASN A 55 7.00 -12.01 0.67
CA ASN A 55 6.33 -12.84 1.68
C ASN A 55 6.68 -12.41 3.11
N ARG A 56 7.84 -11.79 3.35
CA ARG A 56 8.21 -11.24 4.67
C ARG A 56 7.63 -9.84 4.95
N LEU A 57 7.60 -8.96 3.96
CA LEU A 57 7.17 -7.57 4.17
C LEU A 57 5.64 -7.43 4.19
N VAL A 58 4.91 -8.15 3.33
CA VAL A 58 3.45 -8.13 3.37
C VAL A 58 2.90 -8.82 4.62
N THR A 59 3.57 -9.84 5.17
CA THR A 59 3.18 -10.41 6.48
C THR A 59 3.40 -9.46 7.65
N LEU A 60 4.33 -8.50 7.53
CA LEU A 60 4.62 -7.54 8.60
C LEU A 60 3.61 -6.40 8.64
N PHE A 61 3.14 -5.92 7.48
CA PHE A 61 2.21 -4.79 7.39
C PHE A 61 0.73 -5.18 7.17
N PHE A 62 0.44 -6.41 6.72
CA PHE A 62 -0.91 -6.88 6.41
C PHE A 62 -1.23 -8.23 7.06
N ARG A 63 -0.95 -8.41 8.36
CA ARG A 63 -1.56 -9.50 9.16
C ARG A 63 -3.07 -9.25 9.27
N THR A 64 -3.83 -9.67 8.26
CA THR A 64 -5.21 -10.09 8.48
C THR A 64 -5.15 -11.47 9.15
N PRO A 65 -5.83 -11.70 10.30
CA PRO A 65 -5.99 -13.05 10.80
C PRO A 65 -6.83 -13.80 9.76
N ILE A 66 -6.19 -14.74 9.06
CA ILE A 66 -6.92 -15.82 8.41
C ILE A 66 -7.38 -16.68 9.58
N HIS A 67 -8.62 -16.44 10.04
CA HIS A 67 -9.32 -17.44 10.85
C HIS A 67 -9.52 -18.65 9.94
N ALA A 68 -8.66 -19.65 10.16
CA ALA A 68 -8.92 -21.04 9.83
C ALA A 68 -9.59 -21.69 11.04
#